data_AF-V6AVA1-F1
#
_entry.id   AF-V6AVA1-F1
#
_cell.length_a   1.000
_cell.length_b   1.000
_cell.length_c   1.000
_cell.angle_alpha   90.00
_cell.angle_beta   90.00
_cell.angle_gamma   90.00
#
_symmetry.space_group_name_H-M   'P 1'
#
loop_
_entity.id
_entity.type
_entity.pdbx_description
1 polymer ?
#
loop_
_entity_poly.entity_id
_entity_poly.type
_entity_poly.pdbx_seq_one_letter_code
_entity_poly.pdbx_strand_id
1 'polypeptide(L)'
;MWLAVRIKLANPMKTKAIAEARIKTDTLDARTLAHLLRADLVAECYIAPHDVRESRTLLRARTDLVRDRTRIKNRIHSLLDKCDIKFEHDNIFGVSGMQHLTNLKLAGSDHLTL
;
A
#
# COMPACT_ATOMS: atom_id res chain seq x y z
N MET A 1 11.29 -10.37 -23.67
CA MET A 1 10.45 -11.39 -24.33
C MET A 1 9.93 -12.31 -23.25
N TRP A 2 8.74 -12.02 -22.71
CA TRP A 2 8.16 -12.85 -21.65
C TRP A 2 7.62 -14.14 -22.29
N LEU A 3 8.06 -15.29 -21.78
CA LEU A 3 7.58 -16.61 -22.21
C LEU A 3 6.04 -16.62 -22.21
N ALA A 4 5.45 -17.01 -23.34
CA ALA A 4 4.00 -17.03 -23.58
C ALA A 4 3.29 -18.14 -22.78
N VAL A 5 3.43 -18.11 -21.45
CA VAL A 5 2.74 -19.03 -20.54
C VAL A 5 1.41 -18.38 -20.15
N ARG A 6 0.29 -19.05 -20.46
CA ARG A 6 -1.02 -18.62 -19.97
C ARG A 6 -1.08 -18.84 -18.46
N ILE A 7 -1.24 -17.75 -17.72
CA ILE A 7 -1.39 -17.77 -16.27
C ILE A 7 -2.88 -17.72 -15.93
N LYS A 8 -3.35 -18.68 -15.13
CA LYS A 8 -4.69 -18.68 -14.52
C LYS A 8 -4.55 -18.36 -13.03
N LEU A 9 -5.33 -17.39 -12.54
CA LEU A 9 -5.36 -17.01 -11.12
C LEU A 9 -6.51 -17.75 -10.45
N ALA A 10 -6.22 -18.58 -9.45
CA ALA A 10 -7.24 -19.31 -8.71
C ALA A 10 -7.73 -18.51 -7.49
N ASN A 11 -9.02 -18.62 -7.15
CA ASN A 11 -9.58 -18.16 -5.90
C ASN A 11 -9.30 -19.20 -4.80
N PRO A 12 -8.46 -18.90 -3.79
CA PRO A 12 -8.10 -19.88 -2.76
C PRO A 12 -9.30 -20.29 -1.88
N MET A 13 -10.27 -19.39 -1.65
CA MET A 13 -11.44 -19.69 -0.82
C MET A 13 -12.45 -20.60 -1.51
N LYS A 14 -12.55 -20.48 -2.85
CA LYS A 14 -13.43 -21.34 -3.65
C LYS A 14 -12.75 -22.63 -4.09
N THR A 15 -11.41 -22.66 -4.13
CA THR A 15 -10.61 -23.86 -4.46
C THR A 15 -10.32 -24.67 -3.20
N LYS A 16 -11.39 -25.15 -2.55
CA LYS A 16 -11.36 -25.81 -1.24
C LYS A 16 -10.50 -27.08 -1.18
N ALA A 17 -10.29 -27.75 -2.31
CA ALA A 17 -9.48 -28.96 -2.41
C ALA A 17 -8.03 -28.80 -1.90
N ILE A 18 -7.48 -27.59 -1.89
CA ILE A 18 -6.14 -27.30 -1.34
C ILE A 18 -6.26 -26.65 0.05
N ALA A 19 -7.32 -25.87 0.30
CA ALA A 19 -7.54 -25.21 1.59
C ALA A 19 -7.93 -26.21 2.71
N GLU A 20 -8.60 -27.31 2.37
CA GLU A 20 -9.11 -28.32 3.31
C GLU A 20 -8.18 -29.56 3.41
N ALA A 21 -7.02 -29.55 2.74
CA ALA A 21 -6.08 -30.66 2.75
C ALA A 21 -5.46 -30.88 4.15
N ARG A 22 -5.58 -32.12 4.66
CA ARG A 22 -5.11 -32.50 6.02
C ARG A 22 -3.60 -32.40 6.21
N ILE A 23 -2.83 -32.49 5.13
CA ILE A 23 -1.37 -32.35 5.11
C ILE A 23 -1.05 -31.30 4.06
N LYS A 24 -0.54 -30.15 4.49
CA LYS A 24 -0.18 -29.05 3.60
C LYS A 24 1.31 -29.07 3.34
N THR A 25 1.71 -29.37 2.11
CA THR A 25 3.10 -29.30 1.65
C THR A 25 3.11 -28.70 0.25
N ASP A 26 4.08 -27.82 -0.04
CA ASP A 26 4.13 -27.10 -1.32
C ASP A 26 4.11 -28.05 -2.52
N THR A 27 4.74 -29.22 -2.40
CA THR A 27 4.75 -30.27 -3.43
C THR A 27 3.37 -30.88 -3.67
N LEU A 28 2.61 -31.16 -2.60
CA LEU A 28 1.27 -31.74 -2.72
C LEU A 28 0.26 -30.71 -3.23
N ASP A 29 0.37 -29.47 -2.76
CA ASP A 29 -0.48 -28.36 -3.18
C ASP A 29 -0.28 -28.08 -4.68
N ALA A 30 0.96 -28.05 -5.16
CA ALA A 30 1.28 -27.87 -6.58
C ALA A 30 0.70 -29.00 -7.44
N ARG A 31 0.81 -30.26 -7.00
CA ARG A 31 0.24 -31.42 -7.71
C ARG A 31 -1.29 -31.35 -7.75
N THR A 32 -1.91 -30.96 -6.65
CA THR A 32 -3.36 -30.82 -6.54
C THR A 32 -3.86 -29.70 -7.44
N LEU A 33 -3.20 -28.54 -7.45
CA LEU A 33 -3.47 -27.44 -8.38
C LEU A 33 -3.35 -27.89 -9.85
N ALA A 34 -2.30 -28.65 -10.20
CA ALA A 34 -2.11 -29.13 -11.55
C ALA A 34 -3.25 -30.07 -12.01
N HIS A 35 -3.72 -30.95 -11.12
CA HIS A 35 -4.86 -31.82 -11.40
C HIS A 35 -6.16 -31.02 -11.56
N LEU A 36 -6.43 -30.06 -10.68
CA LEU A 36 -7.62 -29.19 -10.78
C LEU A 36 -7.59 -28.36 -12.06
N LEU A 37 -6.43 -27.81 -12.41
CA LEU A 37 -6.25 -27.04 -13.63
C LEU A 37 -6.47 -27.90 -14.88
N ARG A 38 -5.94 -29.12 -14.89
CA ARG A 38 -6.15 -30.08 -15.99
C ARG A 38 -7.62 -30.47 -16.15
N ALA A 39 -8.34 -30.59 -15.04
CA ALA A 39 -9.76 -30.95 -15.03
C ALA A 39 -10.71 -29.75 -15.24
N ASP A 40 -10.16 -28.53 -15.44
CA ASP A 40 -10.92 -27.27 -15.51
C ASP A 40 -11.81 -27.01 -14.28
N LEU A 41 -11.36 -27.49 -13.10
CA LEU A 41 -12.05 -27.38 -11.81
C LEU A 41 -11.49 -26.24 -10.94
N VAL A 42 -10.61 -25.40 -11.48
CA VAL A 42 -10.07 -24.24 -10.76
C VAL A 42 -11.11 -23.13 -10.74
N ALA A 43 -11.37 -22.59 -9.56
CA ALA A 43 -12.20 -21.39 -9.44
C ALA A 43 -11.41 -20.17 -9.92
N GLU A 44 -11.42 -19.89 -11.23
CA GLU A 44 -10.66 -18.79 -11.81
C GLU A 44 -11.17 -17.42 -11.35
N CYS A 45 -10.21 -16.53 -11.08
CA CYS A 45 -10.42 -15.13 -10.80
C CYS A 45 -10.16 -14.29 -12.04
N TYR A 46 -10.96 -13.24 -12.21
CA TYR A 46 -10.70 -12.24 -13.21
C TYR A 46 -9.34 -11.57 -12.99
N ILE A 47 -8.50 -11.58 -14.02
CA ILE A 47 -7.25 -10.83 -14.08
C ILE A 47 -7.49 -9.68 -15.05
N ALA A 48 -7.37 -8.45 -14.56
CA ALA A 48 -7.47 -7.29 -15.42
C ALA A 48 -6.36 -7.30 -16.49
N PRO A 49 -6.65 -6.86 -17.73
CA PRO A 49 -5.67 -6.64 -18.77
C PRO A 49 -4.49 -5.77 -18.31
N HIS A 50 -3.35 -5.87 -19.01
CA HIS A 50 -2.10 -5.23 -18.62
C HIS A 50 -2.22 -3.71 -18.43
N ASP A 51 -2.77 -3.02 -19.43
CA ASP A 51 -3.08 -1.59 -19.45
C ASP A 51 -3.92 -1.14 -18.25
N VAL A 52 -4.95 -1.91 -17.89
CA VAL A 52 -5.80 -1.64 -16.73
C VAL A 52 -5.03 -1.83 -15.43
N ARG A 53 -4.17 -2.85 -15.33
CA ARG A 53 -3.33 -3.09 -14.15
C ARG A 53 -2.30 -1.97 -13.97
N GLU A 54 -1.63 -1.57 -15.05
CA GLU A 54 -0.64 -0.49 -15.05
C GLU A 54 -1.27 0.84 -14.61
N SER A 55 -2.44 1.18 -15.17
CA SER A 55 -3.20 2.36 -14.75
C SER A 55 -3.56 2.33 -13.27
N ARG A 56 -4.01 1.17 -12.75
CA ARG A 56 -4.30 0.99 -11.32
C ARG A 56 -3.06 1.12 -10.44
N THR A 57 -1.90 0.64 -10.89
CA THR A 57 -0.63 0.78 -10.17
C THR A 57 -0.27 2.26 -10.02
N LEU A 58 -0.38 3.04 -11.09
CA LEU A 58 -0.13 4.49 -11.04
C LEU A 58 -1.10 5.22 -10.11
N LEU A 59 -2.40 4.89 -10.17
CA LEU A 59 -3.40 5.47 -9.29
C LEU A 59 -3.18 5.14 -7.81
N ARG A 60 -2.77 3.90 -7.51
CA ARG A 60 -2.41 3.49 -6.14
C ARG A 60 -1.21 4.26 -5.64
N ALA A 61 -0.13 4.31 -6.43
CA ALA A 61 1.07 5.07 -6.08
C ALA A 61 0.75 6.55 -5.80
N ARG A 62 -0.07 7.18 -6.65
CA ARG A 62 -0.55 8.55 -6.41
C ARG A 62 -1.33 8.66 -5.10
N THR A 63 -2.23 7.72 -4.82
CA THR A 63 -3.04 7.72 -3.61
C THR A 63 -2.17 7.61 -2.36
N ASP A 64 -1.15 6.75 -2.40
CA ASP A 64 -0.21 6.55 -1.30
C ASP A 64 0.62 7.82 -1.05
N LEU A 65 1.15 8.45 -2.11
CA LEU A 65 1.88 9.72 -2.00
C LEU A 65 1.01 10.85 -1.43
N VAL A 66 -0.27 10.92 -1.80
CA VAL A 66 -1.20 11.91 -1.25
C VAL A 66 -1.45 11.66 0.24
N ARG A 67 -1.64 10.39 0.64
CA ARG A 67 -1.80 10.01 2.05
C ARG A 67 -0.56 10.35 2.86
N ASP A 68 0.61 10.05 2.34
CA ASP A 68 1.89 10.34 2.99
C ASP A 68 2.09 11.84 3.17
N ARG A 69 1.79 12.63 2.12
CA ARG A 69 1.81 14.09 2.19
C ARG A 69 0.91 14.60 3.31
N THR A 70 -0.34 14.13 3.38
CA THR A 70 -1.29 14.54 4.45
C THR A 70 -0.80 14.12 5.83
N ARG A 71 -0.26 12.90 5.97
CA ARG A 71 0.28 12.40 7.24
C ARG A 71 1.42 13.28 7.74
N ILE A 72 2.36 13.64 6.87
CA ILE A 72 3.50 14.49 7.22
C ILE A 72 3.01 15.88 7.62
N LYS A 73 2.09 16.47 6.86
CA LYS A 73 1.51 17.78 7.19
C LYS A 73 0.84 17.78 8.56
N ASN A 74 0.01 16.78 8.85
CA ASN A 74 -0.66 16.65 10.15
C ASN A 74 0.35 16.48 11.29
N ARG A 75 1.43 15.72 11.06
CA ARG A 75 2.50 15.57 12.06
C ARG A 75 3.21 16.90 12.33
N ILE A 76 3.44 17.72 11.32
CA ILE A 76 4.01 19.06 11.49
C ILE A 76 3.05 19.92 12.33
N HIS A 77 1.76 19.96 11.99
CA HIS A 77 0.77 20.68 12.82
C HIS A 77 0.81 20.22 14.28
N SER A 78 0.76 18.91 14.53
CA SER A 78 0.83 18.38 15.90
C SER A 78 2.12 18.74 16.64
N LEU A 79 3.25 18.88 15.94
CA LEU A 79 4.51 19.31 16.57
C LEU A 79 4.48 20.80 16.91
N LEU A 80 3.94 21.63 16.02
CA LEU A 80 3.80 23.07 16.27
C LEU A 80 2.87 23.35 17.45
N ASP A 81 1.74 22.63 17.51
CA ASP A 81 0.78 22.73 18.61
C ASP A 81 1.43 22.33 19.94
N LYS A 82 2.24 21.27 19.96
CA LYS A 82 2.96 20.82 21.17
C LYS A 82 3.96 21.85 21.69
N CYS A 83 4.55 22.63 20.79
CA CYS A 83 5.49 23.69 21.16
C CYS A 83 4.81 25.06 21.39
N ASP A 84 3.47 25.12 21.38
CA ASP A 84 2.67 26.35 21.45
C ASP A 84 3.07 27.43 20.43
N ILE A 85 3.50 26.99 19.24
CA ILE A 85 3.98 27.88 18.17
C ILE A 85 2.80 28.26 17.27
N LYS A 86 2.37 29.53 17.38
CA LYS A 86 1.32 30.10 16.53
C LYS A 86 1.89 30.59 15.22
N PHE A 87 1.21 30.27 14.11
CA PHE A 87 1.55 30.77 12.77
C PHE A 87 0.55 31.85 12.34
N GLU A 88 1.07 32.98 11.87
CA GLU A 88 0.26 34.08 11.29
C GLU A 88 -0.05 33.87 9.80
N HIS A 89 0.44 32.78 9.19
CA HIS A 89 0.24 32.52 7.77
C HIS A 89 -0.98 31.64 7.50
N ASP A 90 -1.83 32.05 6.56
CA ASP A 90 -2.99 31.27 6.08
C ASP A 90 -2.58 29.88 5.52
N ASN A 91 -1.37 29.76 4.98
CA ASN A 91 -0.85 28.50 4.46
C ASN A 91 0.58 28.24 4.94
N ILE A 92 0.68 27.43 5.99
CA ILE A 92 1.95 26.98 6.60
C ILE A 92 2.84 26.25 5.59
N PHE A 93 2.26 25.57 4.59
CA PHE A 93 3.02 24.86 3.55
C PHE A 93 3.18 25.65 2.24
N GLY A 94 2.84 26.94 2.24
CA GLY A 94 3.14 27.87 1.16
C GLY A 94 4.60 28.32 1.19
N VAL A 95 5.02 29.14 0.21
CA VAL A 95 6.42 29.60 0.11
C VAL A 95 6.88 30.34 1.38
N SER A 96 6.08 31.30 1.85
CA SER A 96 6.37 32.07 3.07
C SER A 96 6.33 31.21 4.34
N GLY A 97 5.32 30.32 4.46
CA GLY A 97 5.22 29.40 5.60
C GLY A 97 6.37 28.39 5.67
N MET A 98 6.81 27.86 4.53
CA MET A 98 7.97 26.96 4.46
C MET A 98 9.28 27.66 4.82
N GLN A 99 9.46 28.93 4.41
CA GLN A 99 10.62 29.73 4.84
C GLN A 99 10.65 29.92 6.36
N HIS A 100 9.49 30.21 6.95
CA HIS A 100 9.36 30.35 8.41
C HIS A 100 9.64 29.00 9.12
N LEU A 101 9.05 27.90 8.66
CA LEU A 101 9.34 26.55 9.18
C LEU A 101 10.83 26.19 9.11
N THR A 102 11.51 26.58 8.03
CA THR A 102 12.95 26.29 7.84
C THR A 102 13.82 27.06 8.83
N ASN A 103 13.41 28.27 9.21
CA ASN A 103 14.14 29.12 10.14
C ASN A 103 13.73 28.90 11.61
N LEU A 104 12.70 28.09 11.85
CA LEU A 104 12.15 27.84 13.18
C LEU A 104 13.17 27.07 14.03
N LYS A 105 13.59 27.65 15.15
CA LYS A 105 14.42 26.97 16.14
C LYS A 105 13.52 26.41 17.23
N LEU A 106 13.39 25.10 17.27
CA LEU A 106 12.73 24.40 18.37
C LEU A 106 13.68 24.39 19.57
N ALA A 107 13.22 24.87 20.73
CA ALA A 107 13.95 24.68 21.97
C ALA A 107 14.03 23.18 22.26
N GLY A 108 15.21 22.70 22.67
CA GLY A 108 15.51 21.29 22.87
C GLY A 108 14.42 20.53 23.62
N SER A 109 14.08 19.37 23.08
CA SER A 109 12.93 18.54 23.43
C SER A 109 13.05 17.86 24.81
N ASP A 110 12.85 18.58 25.90
CA ASP A 110 12.75 17.97 27.25
C ASP A 110 11.33 17.55 27.63
N HIS A 111 10.31 17.88 26.82
CA HIS A 111 8.90 17.56 27.11
C HIS A 111 8.26 16.56 26.12
N LEU A 112 9.04 15.99 25.19
CA LEU A 112 8.57 14.95 24.26
C LEU A 112 8.90 13.54 24.77
N THR A 113 8.48 13.22 25.99
CA THR A 113 8.38 11.82 26.43
C THR A 113 7.10 11.22 25.84
N LEU A 114 7.30 10.15 25.04
CA LEU A 114 6.27 9.18 24.69
C LEU A 114 5.85 8.38 25.92
#